data_AF-A0A954V385-F1
#
_entry.id   AF-A0A954V385-F1
#
_cell.length_a   1.000
_cell.length_b   1.000
_cell.length_c   1.000
_cell.angle_alpha   90.00
_cell.angle_beta   90.00
_cell.angle_gamma   90.00
#
_symmetry.space_group_name_H-M   'P 1'
#
loop_
_entity.id
_entity.type
_entity.pdbx_description
1 polymer ?
#
loop_
_entity_poly.entity_id
_entity_poly.type
_entity_poly.pdbx_seq_one_letter_code
_entity_poly.pdbx_strand_id
1 'polypeptide(L)'
;MLGGLDHYQVVFTLPSELSRLTLGNRRQLYDMFFCAAWSALKQTIEAEQGFDPAALMVLHTWNQKSEAHVHVHAVVPGGGPALIGGHWKDATAPGGGPTGWYLVDAVTLRRTFRENFVEGLRQLFDKAELKLEGEFEYLQMAEAQEQLLSELETVEPVSYIKPPPHEGCRPETVLKYLARYLTGGPISAARIVSADERSVTFMA
;
A
#
# COMPACT_ATOMS: atom_id res chain seq x y z
N MET A 1 5.19 1.64 19.15
CA MET A 1 4.04 2.53 18.88
C MET A 1 4.05 3.64 19.91
N LEU A 2 3.76 4.87 19.51
CA LEU A 2 3.72 6.02 20.41
C LEU A 2 2.37 6.03 21.15
N GLY A 3 2.39 6.08 22.48
CA GLY A 3 1.16 6.12 23.27
C GLY A 3 0.47 7.49 23.16
N GLY A 4 -0.86 7.50 23.16
CA GLY A 4 -1.67 8.73 23.11
C GLY A 4 -1.98 9.27 21.71
N LEU A 5 -1.55 8.59 20.65
CA LEU A 5 -1.83 8.95 19.26
C LEU A 5 -2.72 7.94 18.57
N ASP A 6 -3.60 8.43 17.71
CA ASP A 6 -4.31 7.60 16.75
C ASP A 6 -3.33 7.00 15.74
N HIS A 7 -3.67 5.82 15.21
CA HIS A 7 -2.87 5.15 14.19
C HIS A 7 -3.76 4.77 13.02
N TYR A 8 -3.38 5.20 11.82
CA TYR A 8 -4.16 5.04 10.62
C TYR A 8 -3.60 3.90 9.78
N GLN A 9 -4.48 3.05 9.28
CA GLN A 9 -4.10 2.01 8.34
C GLN A 9 -4.32 2.52 6.92
N VAL A 10 -3.30 2.40 6.08
CA VAL A 10 -3.40 2.72 4.66
C VAL A 10 -3.04 1.47 3.87
N VAL A 11 -3.78 1.19 2.81
CA VAL A 11 -3.49 0.07 1.92
C VAL A 11 -3.30 0.63 0.51
N PHE A 12 -2.22 0.26 -0.15
CA PHE A 12 -1.99 0.49 -1.56
C PHE A 12 -2.05 -0.84 -2.29
N THR A 13 -2.73 -0.90 -3.44
CA THR A 13 -2.92 -2.15 -4.19
C THR A 13 -2.43 -1.96 -5.62
N LEU A 14 -1.63 -2.90 -6.12
CA LEU A 14 -1.27 -2.94 -7.54
C LEU A 14 -2.46 -3.43 -8.38
N PRO A 15 -2.66 -2.87 -9.58
CA PRO A 15 -3.53 -3.46 -10.59
C PRO A 15 -3.19 -4.94 -10.85
N SER A 16 -4.20 -5.72 -11.21
CA SER A 16 -4.08 -7.18 -11.43
C SER A 16 -3.08 -7.52 -12.52
N GLU A 17 -3.06 -6.72 -13.58
CA GLU A 17 -2.21 -6.85 -14.76
C GLU A 17 -0.74 -6.76 -14.35
N LEU A 18 -0.43 -5.80 -13.47
CA LEU A 18 0.93 -5.61 -12.94
C LEU A 18 1.30 -6.63 -11.87
N SER A 19 0.32 -7.16 -11.12
CA SER A 19 0.58 -8.16 -10.08
C SER A 19 1.28 -9.41 -10.66
N ARG A 20 0.94 -9.83 -11.88
CA ARG A 20 1.63 -10.94 -12.56
C ARG A 20 3.03 -10.58 -13.04
N LEU A 21 3.24 -9.35 -13.53
CA LEU A 21 4.57 -8.86 -13.94
C LEU A 21 5.59 -8.93 -12.79
N THR A 22 5.11 -8.83 -11.54
CA THR A 22 5.97 -8.99 -10.35
C THR A 22 6.60 -10.37 -10.22
N LEU A 23 6.03 -11.43 -10.80
CA LEU A 23 6.60 -12.79 -10.68
C LEU A 23 8.01 -12.87 -11.27
N GLY A 24 8.28 -12.16 -12.37
CA GLY A 24 9.60 -12.06 -13.00
C GLY A 24 10.47 -10.90 -12.48
N ASN A 25 9.86 -9.89 -11.85
CA ASN A 25 10.48 -8.59 -11.55
C ASN A 25 10.32 -8.15 -10.09
N ARG A 26 10.30 -9.12 -9.16
CA ARG A 26 9.96 -8.89 -7.73
C ARG A 26 10.73 -7.74 -7.12
N ARG A 27 12.05 -7.73 -7.23
CA ARG A 27 12.89 -6.72 -6.57
C ARG A 27 12.57 -5.32 -7.09
N GLN A 28 12.68 -5.12 -8.40
CA GLN A 28 12.49 -3.83 -9.04
C GLN A 28 11.09 -3.27 -8.78
N LEU A 29 10.05 -4.10 -8.97
CA LEU A 29 8.68 -3.65 -8.80
C LEU A 29 8.29 -3.46 -7.34
N TYR A 30 8.76 -4.30 -6.41
CA TYR A 30 8.45 -4.12 -4.99
C TYR A 30 9.18 -2.91 -4.42
N ASP A 31 10.48 -2.74 -4.73
CA ASP A 31 11.24 -1.56 -4.30
C ASP A 31 10.57 -0.27 -4.81
N MET A 32 10.22 -0.23 -6.09
CA MET A 32 9.50 0.91 -6.68
C MET A 32 8.12 1.12 -6.03
N PHE A 33 7.36 0.05 -5.80
CA PHE A 33 6.03 0.15 -5.19
C PHE A 33 6.08 0.67 -3.75
N PHE A 34 7.05 0.23 -2.94
CA PHE A 34 7.30 0.79 -1.60
C PHE A 34 7.66 2.28 -1.68
N CYS A 35 8.56 2.66 -2.59
CA CYS A 35 8.96 4.04 -2.78
C CYS A 35 7.78 4.93 -3.20
N ALA A 36 6.94 4.48 -4.15
CA ALA A 36 5.76 5.20 -4.59
C ALA A 36 4.74 5.37 -3.46
N ALA A 37 4.45 4.30 -2.71
CA ALA A 37 3.53 4.32 -1.58
C ALA A 37 4.01 5.25 -0.45
N TRP A 38 5.30 5.16 -0.07
CA TRP A 38 5.88 6.04 0.96
C TRP A 38 5.92 7.50 0.51
N SER A 39 6.35 7.75 -0.73
CA SER A 39 6.43 9.12 -1.27
C SER A 39 5.06 9.78 -1.30
N ALA A 40 4.01 9.03 -1.65
CA ALA A 40 2.64 9.54 -1.64
C ALA A 40 2.18 9.88 -0.23
N LEU A 41 2.33 8.96 0.72
CA LEU A 41 2.01 9.21 2.13
C LEU A 41 2.72 10.45 2.65
N LYS A 42 4.04 10.52 2.44
CA LYS A 42 4.86 11.60 2.93
C LYS A 42 4.41 12.94 2.36
N GLN A 43 4.31 13.05 1.04
CA GLN A 43 3.92 14.29 0.36
C GLN A 43 2.54 14.77 0.81
N THR A 44 1.55 13.86 0.88
CA THR A 44 0.19 14.24 1.25
C THR A 44 0.09 14.64 2.73
N ILE A 45 0.76 13.91 3.64
CA ILE A 45 0.74 14.25 5.07
C ILE A 45 1.48 15.56 5.34
N GLU A 46 2.65 15.78 4.74
CA GLU A 46 3.38 17.04 4.89
C GLU A 46 2.55 18.22 4.37
N ALA A 47 1.87 18.07 3.24
CA ALA A 47 1.05 19.12 2.65
C ALA A 47 -0.23 19.42 3.45
N GLU A 48 -0.95 18.41 3.92
CA GLU A 48 -2.24 18.59 4.60
C GLU A 48 -2.10 18.78 6.11
N GLN A 49 -1.14 18.08 6.73
CA GLN A 49 -0.97 18.05 8.17
C GLN A 49 0.26 18.82 8.65
N GLY A 50 1.27 19.11 7.82
CA GLY A 50 2.41 19.95 8.19
C GLY A 50 3.33 19.37 9.28
N PHE A 51 3.39 18.06 9.41
CA PHE A 51 4.36 17.34 10.24
C PHE A 51 5.13 16.30 9.43
N ASP A 52 6.33 15.94 9.90
CA ASP A 52 7.16 14.88 9.32
C ASP A 52 6.59 13.49 9.70
N PRO A 53 6.09 12.71 8.73
CA PRO A 53 5.42 11.46 9.02
C PRO A 53 6.39 10.30 9.25
N ALA A 54 5.87 9.23 9.84
CA ALA A 54 6.52 7.93 9.90
C ALA A 54 5.52 6.83 9.53
N ALA A 55 5.98 5.70 8.99
CA ALA A 55 5.12 4.55 8.74
C ALA A 55 5.85 3.23 8.97
N LEU A 56 5.10 2.23 9.44
CA LEU A 56 5.48 0.82 9.33
C LEU A 56 4.77 0.24 8.10
N MET A 57 5.53 -0.25 7.12
CA MET A 57 4.99 -0.75 5.85
C MET A 57 5.30 -2.25 5.67
N VAL A 58 4.32 -3.00 5.19
CA VAL A 58 4.39 -4.45 4.99
C VAL A 58 3.83 -4.80 3.62
N LEU A 59 4.57 -5.59 2.85
CA LEU A 59 4.15 -6.14 1.56
C LEU A 59 3.37 -7.43 1.75
N HIS A 60 2.31 -7.60 0.98
CA HIS A 60 1.59 -8.83 0.84
C HIS A 60 1.36 -9.12 -0.65
N THR A 61 1.68 -10.34 -1.10
CA THR A 61 1.80 -10.66 -2.53
C THR A 61 0.74 -11.61 -3.07
N TRP A 62 -0.21 -12.05 -2.24
CA TRP A 62 -1.19 -13.07 -2.61
C TRP A 62 -2.58 -12.72 -2.11
N ASN A 63 -3.62 -13.11 -2.84
CA ASN A 63 -4.99 -13.10 -2.34
C ASN A 63 -5.33 -14.42 -1.63
N GLN A 64 -6.56 -14.52 -1.10
CA GLN A 64 -7.04 -15.73 -0.41
C GLN A 64 -7.09 -16.98 -1.30
N LYS A 65 -7.06 -16.82 -2.63
CA LYS A 65 -7.00 -17.90 -3.61
C LYS A 65 -5.56 -18.21 -4.04
N SER A 66 -4.55 -17.63 -3.37
CA SER A 66 -3.12 -17.74 -3.70
C SER A 66 -2.76 -17.20 -5.10
N GLU A 67 -3.61 -16.35 -5.68
CA GLU A 67 -3.31 -15.64 -6.91
C GLU A 67 -2.45 -14.41 -6.59
N ALA A 68 -1.60 -13.99 -7.53
CA ALA A 68 -0.78 -12.80 -7.37
C ALA A 68 -1.68 -11.57 -7.13
N HIS A 69 -1.56 -10.97 -5.96
CA HIS A 69 -2.31 -9.79 -5.56
C HIS A 69 -1.46 -8.94 -4.62
N VAL A 70 -0.72 -8.02 -5.24
CA VAL A 70 0.34 -7.30 -4.55
C VAL A 70 -0.23 -6.03 -3.93
N HIS A 71 -0.11 -5.91 -2.61
CA HIS A 71 -0.54 -4.76 -1.86
C HIS A 71 0.41 -4.45 -0.70
N VAL A 72 0.51 -3.18 -0.35
CA VAL A 72 1.30 -2.69 0.78
C VAL A 72 0.34 -2.17 1.85
N HIS A 73 0.46 -2.71 3.04
CA HIS A 73 -0.17 -2.18 4.24
C HIS A 73 0.79 -1.22 4.93
N ALA A 74 0.36 0.00 5.21
CA ALA A 74 1.06 0.96 6.03
C ALA A 74 0.28 1.25 7.31
N VAL A 75 0.98 1.40 8.41
CA VAL A 75 0.42 1.96 9.65
C VAL A 75 1.17 3.24 9.99
N VAL A 76 0.40 4.31 10.09
CA VAL A 76 0.90 5.68 10.17
C VAL A 76 0.43 6.30 11.49
N PRO A 77 1.34 6.75 12.37
CA PRO A 77 0.96 7.52 13.55
C PRO A 77 0.29 8.83 13.15
N GLY A 78 -0.74 9.20 13.88
CA GLY A 78 -1.51 10.43 13.73
C GLY A 78 -0.83 11.67 14.29
N GLY A 79 0.47 11.82 14.07
CA GLY A 79 1.23 12.95 14.56
C GLY A 79 2.73 12.74 14.38
N GLY A 80 3.48 13.83 14.42
CA GLY A 80 4.91 13.84 14.21
C GLY A 80 5.55 15.19 14.57
N PRO A 81 6.87 15.32 14.40
CA PRO A 81 7.56 16.60 14.50
C PRO A 81 7.00 17.59 13.47
N ALA A 82 6.58 18.78 13.91
CA ALA A 82 6.13 19.83 13.02
C ALA A 82 7.26 20.22 12.05
N LEU A 83 6.92 20.39 10.77
CA LEU A 83 7.90 20.80 9.74
C LEU A 83 8.47 22.19 10.03
N ILE A 84 7.73 23.01 10.79
CA ILE A 84 8.12 24.36 11.19
C ILE A 84 7.90 24.52 12.69
N GLY A 85 8.88 25.11 13.37
CA GLY A 85 8.73 25.53 14.76
C GLY A 85 9.03 24.45 15.81
N GLY A 86 9.53 23.27 15.42
CA GLY A 86 10.20 22.32 16.32
C GLY A 86 9.37 21.73 17.46
N HIS A 87 8.04 21.75 17.36
CA HIS A 87 7.12 21.16 18.34
C HIS A 87 6.48 19.88 17.78
N TRP A 88 5.86 19.09 18.64
CA TRP A 88 5.04 17.96 18.22
C TRP A 88 3.69 18.45 17.70
N LYS A 89 3.21 17.88 16.60
CA LYS A 89 1.90 18.19 16.02
C LYS A 89 1.10 16.91 15.83
N ASP A 90 -0.13 16.94 16.34
CA ASP A 90 -1.12 15.87 16.13
C ASP A 90 -1.89 16.10 14.84
N ALA A 91 -2.31 15.01 14.21
CA ALA A 91 -3.13 15.04 13.01
C ALA A 91 -4.52 15.60 13.32
N THR A 92 -5.04 16.35 12.37
CA THR A 92 -6.41 16.87 12.39
C THR A 92 -7.18 16.29 11.20
N ALA A 93 -8.45 15.96 11.40
CA ALA A 93 -9.25 15.40 10.31
C ALA A 93 -9.38 16.41 9.14
N PRO A 94 -9.42 15.93 7.88
CA PRO A 94 -9.73 16.76 6.73
C PRO A 94 -11.03 17.56 6.97
N GLY A 95 -10.96 18.89 6.86
CA GLY A 95 -12.08 19.80 7.17
C GLY A 95 -12.05 20.45 8.55
N GLY A 96 -11.03 20.21 9.37
CA GLY A 96 -10.76 20.96 10.62
C GLY A 96 -11.72 20.67 11.77
N GLY A 97 -12.59 19.66 11.62
CA GLY A 97 -13.52 19.18 12.64
C GLY A 97 -13.01 17.94 13.39
N PRO A 98 -13.70 17.51 14.47
CA PRO A 98 -13.32 16.37 15.31
C PRO A 98 -13.58 14.99 14.67
N THR A 99 -13.88 14.91 13.37
CA THR A 99 -14.24 13.63 12.73
C THR A 99 -12.98 12.85 12.36
N GLY A 100 -12.36 12.17 13.35
CA GLY A 100 -11.11 11.39 13.28
C GLY A 100 -11.07 10.18 12.34
N TRP A 101 -11.78 10.20 11.21
CA TRP A 101 -11.93 9.07 10.30
C TRP A 101 -10.83 8.98 9.23
N TYR A 102 -10.07 10.05 9.01
CA TYR A 102 -9.08 10.12 7.92
C TYR A 102 -7.86 10.92 8.36
N LEU A 103 -6.67 10.45 7.95
CA LEU A 103 -5.40 11.14 8.16
C LEU A 103 -5.15 12.24 7.12
N VAL A 104 -5.56 11.98 5.88
CA VAL A 104 -5.45 12.88 4.73
C VAL A 104 -6.64 12.65 3.80
N ASP A 105 -6.85 13.56 2.86
CA ASP A 105 -7.83 13.36 1.80
C ASP A 105 -7.46 12.14 0.93
N ALA A 106 -8.41 11.20 0.83
CA ALA A 106 -8.19 9.95 0.13
C ALA A 106 -8.12 10.12 -1.40
N VAL A 107 -8.65 11.21 -1.97
CA VAL A 107 -8.55 11.50 -3.41
C VAL A 107 -7.17 12.06 -3.71
N THR A 108 -6.68 13.01 -2.90
CA THR A 108 -5.30 13.53 -3.01
C THR A 108 -4.29 12.41 -2.89
N LEU A 109 -4.40 11.55 -1.87
CA LEU A 109 -3.46 10.44 -1.68
C LEU A 109 -3.47 9.45 -2.86
N ARG A 110 -4.66 9.10 -3.37
CA ARG A 110 -4.80 8.23 -4.56
C ARG A 110 -4.11 8.82 -5.78
N ARG A 111 -4.32 10.11 -6.04
CA ARG A 111 -3.71 10.81 -7.17
C ARG A 111 -2.20 10.85 -7.05
N THR A 112 -1.67 11.30 -5.90
CA THR A 112 -0.22 11.38 -5.67
C THR A 112 0.44 10.01 -5.73
N PHE A 113 -0.21 8.96 -5.20
CA PHE A 113 0.29 7.59 -5.35
C PHE A 113 0.37 7.16 -6.81
N ARG A 114 -0.69 7.40 -7.59
CA ARG A 114 -0.73 7.06 -9.01
C ARG A 114 0.36 7.77 -9.80
N GLU A 115 0.54 9.07 -9.59
CA GLU A 115 1.59 9.87 -10.23
C GLU A 115 2.99 9.31 -9.91
N ASN A 116 3.29 9.10 -8.62
CA ASN A 116 4.58 8.54 -8.19
C ASN A 116 4.81 7.12 -8.74
N PHE A 117 3.75 6.31 -8.82
CA PHE A 117 3.82 4.94 -9.31
C PHE A 117 4.08 4.87 -10.82
N VAL A 118 3.34 5.65 -11.60
CA VAL A 118 3.49 5.73 -13.07
C VAL A 118 4.89 6.24 -13.41
N GLU A 119 5.35 7.28 -12.72
CA GLU A 119 6.71 7.80 -12.90
C GLU A 119 7.78 6.77 -12.52
N GLY A 120 7.61 6.06 -11.40
CA GLY A 120 8.52 4.99 -11.02
C GLY A 120 8.55 3.85 -12.04
N LEU A 121 7.40 3.46 -12.58
CA LEU A 121 7.32 2.41 -13.61
C LEU A 121 7.95 2.86 -14.93
N ARG A 122 7.72 4.10 -15.35
CA ARG A 122 8.37 4.73 -16.51
C ARG A 122 9.89 4.66 -16.39
N GLN A 123 10.45 5.01 -15.24
CA GLN A 123 11.90 4.92 -15.00
C GLN A 123 12.44 3.48 -15.08
N LEU A 124 11.65 2.48 -14.67
CA LEU A 124 12.05 1.07 -14.81
C LEU A 124 12.06 0.62 -16.27
N PHE A 125 11.12 1.11 -17.09
CA PHE A 125 11.13 0.90 -18.53
C PHE A 125 12.32 1.58 -19.21
N ASP A 126 12.56 2.86 -18.91
CA ASP A 126 13.66 3.65 -19.51
C ASP A 126 15.04 3.03 -19.24
N LYS A 127 15.21 2.42 -18.06
CA LYS A 127 16.46 1.75 -17.68
C LYS A 127 16.55 0.30 -18.16
N ALA A 128 15.51 -0.22 -18.81
CA ALA A 128 15.39 -1.62 -19.21
C ALA A 128 15.63 -2.61 -18.04
N GLU A 129 15.14 -2.26 -16.85
CA GLU A 129 15.35 -3.05 -15.62
C GLU A 129 14.30 -4.15 -15.42
N LEU A 130 13.30 -4.21 -16.31
CA LEU A 130 12.23 -5.20 -16.28
C LEU A 130 12.50 -6.34 -17.28
N LYS A 131 12.30 -7.57 -16.83
CA LYS A 131 12.17 -8.76 -17.66
C LYS A 131 10.78 -8.78 -18.28
N LEU A 132 10.74 -8.53 -19.58
CA LEU A 132 9.53 -8.44 -20.39
C LEU A 132 9.47 -9.65 -21.33
N GLU A 133 9.09 -10.79 -20.78
CA GLU A 133 9.07 -12.09 -21.46
C GLU A 133 7.65 -12.69 -21.40
N GLY A 134 7.36 -13.66 -22.28
CA GLY A 134 6.10 -14.40 -22.28
C GLY A 134 4.90 -13.49 -22.52
N GLU A 135 3.91 -13.49 -21.62
CA GLU A 135 2.72 -12.64 -21.75
C GLU A 135 3.04 -11.14 -21.73
N PHE A 136 4.24 -10.72 -21.32
CA PHE A 136 4.68 -9.32 -21.25
C PHE A 136 5.65 -8.91 -22.37
N GLU A 137 5.93 -9.78 -23.35
CA GLU A 137 6.89 -9.49 -24.44
C GLU A 137 6.46 -8.28 -25.28
N TYR A 138 5.15 -8.04 -25.41
CA TYR A 138 4.61 -6.86 -26.11
C TYR A 138 5.05 -5.54 -25.47
N LEU A 139 5.38 -5.52 -24.17
CA LEU A 139 5.88 -4.33 -23.46
C LEU A 139 7.33 -3.98 -23.82
N GLN A 140 8.02 -4.76 -24.67
CA GLN A 140 9.31 -4.35 -25.23
C GLN A 140 9.16 -3.20 -26.24
N MET A 141 7.95 -2.96 -26.77
CA MET A 141 7.65 -1.86 -27.67
C MET A 141 7.34 -0.59 -26.87
N ALA A 142 7.96 0.54 -27.22
CA ALA A 142 7.78 1.82 -26.52
C ALA A 142 6.31 2.28 -26.55
N GLU A 143 5.60 2.06 -27.65
CA GLU A 143 4.19 2.40 -27.80
C GLU A 143 3.30 1.62 -26.82
N ALA A 144 3.61 0.35 -26.58
CA ALA A 144 2.90 -0.48 -25.61
C ALA A 144 3.18 -0.06 -24.16
N GLN A 145 4.41 0.39 -23.87
CA GLN A 145 4.76 0.95 -22.57
C GLN A 145 3.97 2.24 -22.31
N GLU A 146 3.96 3.19 -23.26
CA GLU A 146 3.20 4.43 -23.14
C GLU A 146 1.70 4.18 -23.01
N GLN A 147 1.16 3.23 -23.76
CA GLN A 147 -0.25 2.85 -23.63
C GLN A 147 -0.56 2.34 -22.22
N LEU A 148 0.26 1.41 -21.69
CA LEU A 148 0.07 0.90 -20.33
C LEU A 148 0.17 2.03 -19.29
N LEU A 149 1.16 2.91 -19.40
CA LEU A 149 1.34 4.03 -18.48
C LEU A 149 0.13 4.98 -18.51
N SER A 150 -0.37 5.31 -19.71
CA SER A 150 -1.57 6.13 -19.90
C SER A 150 -2.83 5.47 -19.32
N GLU A 151 -3.00 4.16 -19.51
CA GLU A 151 -4.11 3.40 -18.90
C GLU A 151 -4.04 3.49 -17.36
N LEU A 152 -2.85 3.31 -16.78
CA LEU A 152 -2.64 3.41 -15.33
C LEU A 152 -2.91 4.80 -14.76
N GLU A 153 -2.75 5.86 -15.55
CA GLU A 153 -3.15 7.23 -15.17
C GLU A 153 -4.67 7.42 -15.12
N THR A 154 -5.44 6.57 -15.80
CA THR A 154 -6.91 6.65 -15.84
C THR A 154 -7.60 5.71 -14.87
N VAL A 155 -6.97 4.57 -14.55
CA VAL A 155 -7.47 3.64 -13.54
C VAL A 155 -7.32 4.28 -12.16
N GLU A 156 -8.35 4.20 -11.32
CA GLU A 156 -8.19 4.51 -9.90
C GLU A 156 -7.49 3.32 -9.22
N PRO A 157 -6.20 3.43 -8.82
CA PRO A 157 -5.63 2.42 -7.95
C PRO A 157 -6.43 2.38 -6.65
N VAL A 158 -6.74 1.18 -6.18
CA VAL A 158 -7.40 1.00 -4.89
C VAL A 158 -6.37 1.29 -3.80
N SER A 159 -6.22 2.56 -3.44
CA SER A 159 -5.73 2.92 -2.11
C SER A 159 -6.90 3.30 -1.22
N TYR A 160 -6.99 2.60 -0.10
CA TYR A 160 -8.03 2.80 0.89
C TYR A 160 -7.37 3.12 2.23
N ILE A 161 -7.83 4.21 2.83
CA ILE A 161 -7.46 4.61 4.18
C ILE A 161 -8.54 4.07 5.10
N LYS A 162 -8.15 3.22 6.05
CA LYS A 162 -9.02 2.78 7.13
C LYS A 162 -8.62 3.50 8.42
N PRO A 163 -9.54 4.23 9.08
CA PRO A 163 -9.28 4.75 10.41
C PRO A 163 -9.06 3.62 11.42
N PRO A 164 -8.56 3.95 12.63
CA PRO A 164 -8.71 3.05 13.77
C PRO A 164 -10.17 2.56 13.87
N PRO A 165 -10.42 1.28 14.21
CA PRO A 165 -11.77 0.70 14.25
C PRO A 165 -12.79 1.47 15.10
N HIS A 166 -12.32 2.21 16.10
CA HIS A 166 -13.11 3.09 16.96
C HIS A 166 -12.17 4.09 17.67
N GLU A 167 -12.73 5.17 18.21
CA GLU A 167 -12.01 6.14 19.04
C GLU A 167 -11.33 5.44 20.23
N GLY A 168 -10.11 5.85 20.59
CA GLY A 168 -9.32 5.22 21.65
C GLY A 168 -8.81 3.81 21.32
N CYS A 169 -8.80 3.41 20.04
CA CYS A 169 -8.22 2.13 19.64
C CYS A 169 -6.74 2.09 20.01
N ARG A 170 -6.39 1.12 20.86
CA ARG A 170 -5.03 0.91 21.32
C ARG A 170 -4.08 0.65 20.14
N PRO A 171 -2.89 1.29 20.09
CA PRO A 171 -1.90 1.05 19.06
C PRO A 171 -1.54 -0.44 18.88
N GLU A 172 -1.63 -1.22 19.95
CA GLU A 172 -1.41 -2.67 19.95
C GLU A 172 -2.47 -3.44 19.16
N THR A 173 -3.69 -2.90 18.99
CA THR A 173 -4.75 -3.52 18.18
C THR A 173 -4.44 -3.39 16.68
N VAL A 174 -3.99 -2.21 16.25
CA VAL A 174 -3.54 -1.97 14.87
C VAL A 174 -2.26 -2.77 14.58
N LEU A 175 -1.35 -2.86 15.55
CA LEU A 175 -0.17 -3.70 15.44
C LEU A 175 -0.50 -5.19 15.40
N LYS A 176 -1.44 -5.69 16.21
CA LYS A 176 -1.92 -7.08 16.14
C LYS A 176 -2.57 -7.38 14.80
N TYR A 177 -3.28 -6.41 14.22
CA TYR A 177 -3.82 -6.54 12.88
C TYR A 177 -2.69 -6.70 11.85
N LEU A 178 -1.67 -5.84 11.87
CA LEU A 178 -0.48 -5.96 11.02
C LEU A 178 0.29 -7.27 11.26
N ALA A 179 0.47 -7.66 12.52
CA ALA A 179 1.17 -8.89 12.91
C ALA A 179 0.49 -10.13 12.33
N ARG A 180 -0.84 -10.14 12.19
CA ARG A 180 -1.56 -11.23 11.50
C ARG A 180 -1.16 -11.37 10.03
N TYR A 181 -0.77 -10.29 9.35
CA TYR A 181 -0.23 -10.36 7.98
C TYR A 181 1.23 -10.81 7.94
N LEU A 182 1.99 -10.58 9.01
CA LEU A 182 3.39 -11.00 9.11
C LEU A 182 3.53 -12.46 9.57
N THR A 183 2.64 -12.95 10.42
CA THR A 183 2.72 -14.29 11.05
C THR A 183 1.67 -15.27 10.56
N GLY A 184 0.68 -14.80 9.77
CA GLY A 184 -0.36 -15.65 9.19
C GLY A 184 0.08 -16.20 7.84
N GLY A 185 -0.06 -17.51 7.65
CA GLY A 185 0.03 -18.12 6.32
C GLY A 185 -1.16 -17.71 5.43
N PRO A 186 -1.08 -17.94 4.11
CA PRO A 186 -2.12 -17.55 3.13
C PRO A 186 -3.49 -18.16 3.45
N ILE A 187 -3.52 -19.27 4.20
CA ILE A 187 -4.73 -19.91 4.65
C ILE A 187 -4.64 -20.12 6.16
N SER A 188 -5.58 -19.54 6.90
CA SER A 188 -5.71 -19.78 8.34
C SER A 188 -5.95 -21.27 8.61
N ALA A 189 -5.32 -21.82 9.65
CA ALA A 189 -5.60 -23.18 10.11
C ALA A 189 -7.09 -23.41 10.43
N ALA A 190 -7.81 -22.34 10.81
CA ALA A 190 -9.26 -22.40 11.05
C ALA A 190 -10.09 -22.64 9.79
N ARG A 191 -9.51 -22.50 8.59
CA ARG A 191 -10.17 -22.81 7.31
C ARG A 191 -9.94 -24.25 6.87
N ILE A 192 -9.08 -25.03 7.53
CA ILE A 192 -8.87 -26.44 7.18
C ILE A 192 -10.10 -27.23 7.63
N VAL A 193 -10.82 -27.79 6.65
CA VAL A 193 -11.98 -28.66 6.88
C VAL A 193 -11.51 -30.10 7.08
N SER A 194 -10.53 -30.53 6.28
CA SER A 194 -9.92 -31.86 6.36
C SER A 194 -8.52 -31.86 5.74
N ALA A 195 -7.66 -32.76 6.21
CA ALA A 195 -6.35 -33.00 5.64
C ALA A 195 -6.04 -34.51 5.69
N ASP A 196 -5.57 -35.06 4.57
CA ASP A 196 -5.07 -36.43 4.45
C ASP A 196 -3.71 -36.44 3.73
N GLU A 197 -3.17 -37.63 3.45
CA GLU A 197 -1.85 -37.78 2.78
C GLU A 197 -1.80 -37.21 1.35
N ARG A 198 -2.96 -36.95 0.72
CA ARG A 198 -3.06 -36.56 -0.69
C ARG A 198 -3.64 -35.16 -0.88
N SER A 199 -4.39 -34.64 0.08
CA SER A 199 -5.12 -33.39 -0.09
C SER A 199 -5.40 -32.66 1.22
N VAL A 200 -5.52 -31.34 1.13
CA VAL A 200 -6.03 -30.47 2.19
C VAL A 200 -7.23 -29.72 1.63
N THR A 201 -8.36 -29.76 2.33
CA THR A 201 -9.61 -29.09 1.94
C THR A 201 -9.81 -27.85 2.80
N PHE A 202 -10.14 -26.74 2.16
CA PHE A 202 -10.39 -25.47 2.82
C PHE A 202 -11.85 -25.02 2.68
N MET A 203 -12.37 -24.37 3.70
CA MET A 203 -13.67 -23.70 3.66
C MET A 203 -13.56 -22.48 2.74
N ALA A 204 -14.42 -22.42 1.71
CA ALA A 204 -14.46 -21.35 0.71
C ALA A 204 -14.71 -19.97 1.33
#